data_AF-A0AA92EI09-F1
#
_entry.id   AF-A0AA92EI09-F1
#
_cell.length_a   1.000
_cell.length_b   1.000
_cell.length_c   1.000
_cell.angle_alpha   90.00
_cell.angle_beta   90.00
_cell.angle_gamma   90.00
#
_symmetry.space_group_name_H-M   'P 1'
#
loop_
_entity.id
_entity.type
_entity.pdbx_description
1 polymer ?
#
loop_
_entity_poly.entity_id
_entity_poly.type
_entity_poly.pdbx_seq_one_letter_code
_entity_poly.pdbx_strand_id
1 'polypeptide(L)'
;MDLTTTDLRALLDITGALHEPSADSFVDRPDVVGKLSALLHADIVGHLVWADRGRRLLEPGAWGRDGGMNLEYRAHFQAVDPIAPLLRSCPGPLVIERLIDRNALQCTEYFADFLARYKVYPGVSMYLEDADGMLLDYRFGTSDPGKRFGEREVTLLTLLQPHLLNAQRLRQTARIEREAACAGAGGACFPCFLLVGGRPPQPDRRALALMAGLDAHEREALLDRLARIGAGAPVQLHWNGFNLCVERAPRGADGLPWCQVYLLAHTVGSAAWLQQRFGMTPREGEVCHLMLQGRSDKQIALALRISYWTVRAHAGRVLDKLGVESRSAIGRAVLSASGRGPGGSG
;
A
#
# COMPACT_ATOMS: atom_id res chain seq x y z
N MET A 1 12.31 -6.43 26.72
CA MET A 1 11.05 -5.98 27.35
C MET A 1 9.95 -6.81 26.72
N ASP A 2 9.14 -7.49 27.52
CA ASP A 2 8.23 -8.50 26.98
C ASP A 2 6.89 -7.87 26.59
N LEU A 3 6.49 -8.06 25.33
CA LEU A 3 5.18 -7.65 24.83
C LEU A 3 4.11 -8.54 25.46
N THR A 4 2.98 -7.94 25.85
CA THR A 4 1.88 -8.71 26.43
C THR A 4 1.14 -9.50 25.35
N THR A 5 0.41 -10.56 25.73
CA THR A 5 -0.48 -11.28 24.80
C THR A 5 -1.51 -10.36 24.15
N THR A 6 -1.97 -9.33 24.86
CA THR A 6 -2.88 -8.30 24.33
C THR A 6 -2.19 -7.47 23.25
N ASP A 7 -0.94 -7.06 23.48
CA ASP A 7 -0.15 -6.32 22.48
C ASP A 7 0.05 -7.14 21.20
N LEU A 8 0.36 -8.43 21.35
CA LEU A 8 0.56 -9.34 20.22
C LEU A 8 -0.73 -9.54 19.40
N ARG A 9 -1.90 -9.68 20.05
CA ARG A 9 -3.18 -9.77 19.34
C ARG A 9 -3.49 -8.49 18.58
N ALA A 10 -3.31 -7.34 19.22
CA ALA A 10 -3.52 -6.04 18.59
C ALA A 10 -2.56 -5.84 17.39
N LEU A 11 -1.30 -6.24 17.51
CA LEU A 11 -0.35 -6.24 16.40
C LEU A 11 -0.83 -7.12 15.24
N LEU A 12 -1.27 -8.35 15.51
CA LEU A 12 -1.80 -9.24 14.47
C LEU A 12 -3.01 -8.63 13.76
N ASP A 13 -3.94 -8.04 14.51
CA ASP A 13 -5.12 -7.38 13.94
C ASP A 13 -4.75 -6.15 13.08
N ILE A 14 -3.76 -5.36 13.51
CA ILE A 14 -3.26 -4.21 12.75
C ILE A 14 -2.53 -4.67 11.48
N THR A 15 -1.67 -5.68 11.59
CA THR A 15 -0.92 -6.20 10.43
C THR A 15 -1.85 -6.79 9.38
N GLY A 16 -2.89 -7.53 9.78
CA GLY A 16 -3.93 -8.01 8.89
C GLY A 16 -4.61 -6.88 8.13
N ALA A 17 -5.02 -5.81 8.84
CA ALA A 17 -5.64 -4.65 8.20
C ALA A 17 -4.67 -3.91 7.27
N LEU A 18 -3.39 -3.74 7.65
CA LEU A 18 -2.37 -3.11 6.80
C LEU A 18 -2.09 -3.89 5.51
N HIS A 19 -2.32 -5.20 5.52
CA HIS A 19 -2.17 -6.06 4.34
C HIS A 19 -3.37 -6.01 3.40
N GLU A 20 -4.51 -5.44 3.84
CA GLU A 20 -5.61 -5.11 2.95
C GLU A 20 -5.23 -3.91 2.08
N PRO A 21 -5.28 -4.04 0.74
CA PRO A 21 -4.99 -2.92 -0.16
C PRO A 21 -5.98 -1.78 0.04
N SER A 22 -5.46 -0.55 0.06
CA SER A 22 -6.27 0.67 0.17
C SER A 22 -5.58 1.81 -0.59
N ALA A 23 -6.38 2.69 -1.20
CA ALA A 23 -5.90 3.92 -1.83
C ALA A 23 -5.71 5.06 -0.81
N ASP A 24 -6.29 4.92 0.37
CA ASP A 24 -6.30 5.93 1.44
C ASP A 24 -4.96 5.95 2.17
N SER A 25 -4.56 7.13 2.67
CA SER A 25 -3.36 7.23 3.50
C SER A 25 -3.55 6.44 4.79
N PHE A 26 -2.44 6.07 5.43
CA PHE A 26 -2.47 5.41 6.74
C PHE A 26 -3.37 6.15 7.75
N VAL A 27 -3.32 7.48 7.80
CA VAL A 27 -4.14 8.31 8.72
C VAL A 27 -5.61 8.44 8.29
N ASP A 28 -5.92 8.16 7.03
CA ASP A 28 -7.28 8.25 6.48
C ASP A 28 -8.04 6.92 6.65
N ARG A 29 -7.40 5.91 7.24
CA ARG A 29 -7.95 4.60 7.56
C ARG A 29 -8.30 4.51 9.05
N PRO A 30 -9.49 4.99 9.49
CA PRO A 30 -9.84 5.14 10.90
C PRO A 30 -9.76 3.84 11.70
N ASP A 31 -10.02 2.70 11.06
CA ASP A 31 -9.91 1.37 11.64
C ASP A 31 -8.46 0.98 11.96
N VAL A 32 -7.50 1.36 11.11
CA VAL A 32 -6.08 1.07 11.29
C VAL A 32 -5.44 2.06 12.25
N VAL A 33 -5.57 3.37 11.98
CA VAL A 33 -4.96 4.41 12.81
C VAL A 33 -5.57 4.42 14.21
N GLY A 34 -6.87 4.14 14.36
CA GLY A 34 -7.52 4.01 15.66
C GLY A 34 -6.98 2.85 16.49
N LYS A 35 -6.81 1.66 15.89
CA LYS A 35 -6.20 0.49 16.56
C LYS A 35 -4.75 0.77 16.96
N LEU A 36 -3.96 1.37 16.07
CA LEU A 36 -2.57 1.71 16.38
C LEU A 36 -2.48 2.79 17.47
N SER A 37 -3.35 3.79 17.40
CA SER A 37 -3.46 4.85 18.42
C SER A 37 -3.78 4.25 19.80
N ALA A 38 -4.70 3.29 19.87
CA ALA A 38 -5.03 2.58 21.09
C ALA A 38 -3.85 1.74 21.63
N LEU A 39 -3.14 1.01 20.74
CA LEU A 39 -2.01 0.15 21.12
C LEU A 39 -0.80 0.95 21.66
N LEU A 40 -0.54 2.12 21.08
CA LEU A 40 0.57 3.00 21.46
C LEU A 40 0.17 4.01 22.56
N HIS A 41 -1.13 4.14 22.86
CA HIS A 41 -1.69 5.26 23.61
C HIS A 41 -1.26 6.61 23.02
N ALA A 42 -1.39 6.74 21.70
CA ALA A 42 -1.03 7.92 20.92
C ALA A 42 -2.25 8.39 20.14
N ASP A 43 -2.98 9.37 20.66
CA ASP A 43 -4.20 9.91 20.08
C ASP A 43 -3.97 11.01 19.04
N ILE A 44 -2.72 11.47 18.88
CA ILE A 44 -2.34 12.46 17.87
C ILE A 44 -1.31 11.84 16.94
N VAL A 45 -1.68 11.65 15.67
CA VAL A 45 -0.80 11.02 14.68
C VAL A 45 -0.59 11.92 13.47
N GLY A 46 0.65 12.10 13.06
CA GLY A 46 1.04 12.73 11.81
C GLY A 46 1.63 11.70 10.86
N HIS A 47 1.30 11.80 9.57
CA HIS A 47 1.91 11.02 8.51
C HIS A 47 2.25 11.96 7.36
N LEU A 48 3.53 12.18 7.09
CA LEU A 48 3.98 13.00 5.98
C LEU A 48 4.73 12.15 4.97
N VAL A 49 4.34 12.26 3.69
CA VAL A 49 5.02 11.60 2.57
C VAL A 49 5.81 12.64 1.79
N TRP A 50 7.11 12.41 1.67
CA TRP A 50 8.04 13.29 0.96
C TRP A 50 8.66 12.58 -0.24
N ALA A 51 8.82 13.33 -1.34
CA ALA A 51 9.57 12.95 -2.53
C ALA A 51 10.90 13.69 -2.61
N ASP A 52 11.70 13.34 -3.63
CA ASP A 52 12.96 13.99 -3.97
C ASP A 52 13.95 14.02 -2.80
N ARG A 53 14.05 12.89 -2.09
CA ARG A 53 14.87 12.73 -0.86
C ARG A 53 14.53 13.78 0.21
N GLY A 54 13.23 14.01 0.44
CA GLY A 54 12.75 14.87 1.53
C GLY A 54 12.64 16.35 1.17
N ARG A 55 12.84 16.72 -0.10
CA ARG A 55 12.77 18.12 -0.57
C ARG A 55 11.35 18.58 -0.89
N ARG A 56 10.49 17.66 -1.34
CA ARG A 56 9.12 17.99 -1.75
C ARG A 56 8.10 17.21 -0.91
N LEU A 57 7.29 17.92 -0.12
CA LEU A 57 6.17 17.32 0.58
C LEU A 57 5.06 17.00 -0.43
N LEU A 58 4.65 15.73 -0.51
CA LEU A 58 3.57 15.30 -1.39
C LEU A 58 2.24 15.23 -0.64
N GLU A 59 2.24 14.60 0.53
CA GLU A 59 1.01 14.29 1.24
C GLU A 59 1.17 14.56 2.73
N PRO A 60 0.56 15.64 3.24
CA PRO A 60 0.39 15.85 4.66
C PRO A 60 -0.88 15.16 5.15
N GLY A 61 -0.75 14.25 6.10
CA GLY A 61 -1.85 13.57 6.77
C GLY A 61 -1.78 13.74 8.29
N ALA A 62 -2.95 13.82 8.93
CA ALA A 62 -3.05 13.89 10.38
C ALA A 62 -4.31 13.17 10.90
N TRP A 63 -4.19 12.61 12.10
CA TRP A 63 -5.27 12.03 12.89
C TRP A 63 -5.26 12.65 14.29
N GLY A 64 -6.45 12.90 14.86
CA GLY A 64 -6.59 13.51 16.18
C GLY A 64 -6.19 14.99 16.26
N ARG A 65 -6.03 15.65 15.11
CA ARG A 65 -5.78 17.10 15.01
C ARG A 65 -6.96 17.79 14.36
N ASP A 66 -7.31 18.97 14.84
CA ASP A 66 -8.30 19.82 14.18
C ASP A 66 -7.69 20.55 12.95
N GLY A 67 -8.56 21.04 12.06
CA GLY A 67 -8.13 21.73 10.84
C GLY A 67 -7.45 23.07 11.08
N GLY A 68 -7.79 23.78 12.16
CA GLY A 68 -7.21 25.07 12.53
C GLY A 68 -5.77 24.94 13.02
N MET A 69 -5.50 23.93 13.85
CA MET A 69 -4.17 23.57 14.34
C MET A 69 -3.18 23.34 13.18
N ASN A 70 -3.60 22.63 12.14
CA ASN A 70 -2.74 22.35 10.99
C ASN A 70 -2.44 23.61 10.16
N LEU A 71 -3.41 24.52 10.02
CA LEU A 71 -3.22 25.78 9.31
C LEU A 71 -2.21 26.68 10.03
N GLU A 72 -2.36 26.83 11.34
CA GLU A 72 -1.48 27.65 12.14
C GLU A 72 -0.06 27.07 12.22
N TYR A 73 0.07 25.75 12.32
CA TYR A 73 1.37 25.09 12.24
C TYR A 73 2.12 25.47 10.97
N ARG A 74 1.44 25.43 9.81
CA ARG A 74 2.07 25.79 8.52
C ARG A 74 2.37 27.27 8.40
N ALA A 75 1.51 28.13 8.95
CA ALA A 75 1.66 29.58 8.83
C ALA A 75 2.87 30.11 9.62
N HIS A 76 3.19 29.48 10.75
CA HIS A 76 4.21 30.00 11.67
C HIS A 76 5.08 28.91 12.28
N PHE A 77 4.47 27.95 12.98
CA PHE A 77 5.21 27.04 13.87
C PHE A 77 6.14 26.05 13.16
N GLN A 78 5.92 25.78 11.87
CA GLN A 78 6.83 24.95 11.07
C GLN A 78 8.23 25.55 10.97
N ALA A 79 8.35 26.89 10.96
CA ALA A 79 9.64 27.58 10.86
C ALA A 79 10.45 27.54 12.17
N VAL A 80 9.75 27.41 13.30
CA VAL A 80 10.34 27.41 14.65
C VAL A 80 10.31 26.02 15.33
N ASP A 81 9.85 24.98 14.63
CA ASP A 81 9.81 23.60 15.11
C ASP A 81 11.24 23.04 15.30
N PRO A 82 11.70 22.81 16.55
CA PRO A 82 13.05 22.32 16.81
C PRO A 82 13.17 20.81 16.61
N ILE A 83 12.05 20.08 16.48
CA ILE A 83 12.01 18.62 16.38
C ILE A 83 12.17 18.19 14.92
N ALA A 84 11.40 18.78 14.01
CA ALA A 84 11.34 18.35 12.61
C ALA A 84 12.71 18.24 11.90
N PRO A 85 13.69 19.16 12.11
CA PRO A 85 15.02 19.04 11.52
C PRO A 85 15.84 17.85 12.05
N LEU A 86 15.68 17.51 13.33
CA LEU A 86 16.44 16.44 13.99
C LEU A 86 16.02 15.05 13.50
N LEU A 87 14.74 14.88 13.15
CA LEU A 87 14.18 13.59 12.75
C LEU A 87 14.63 13.12 11.35
N ARG A 88 14.94 14.06 10.44
CA ARG A 88 15.30 13.73 9.04
C ARG A 88 16.53 12.85 8.91
N SER A 89 17.38 12.81 9.93
CA SER A 89 18.65 12.07 9.95
C SER A 89 18.57 10.75 10.74
N CYS A 90 17.38 10.36 11.22
CA CYS A 90 17.21 9.22 12.12
C CYS A 90 16.26 8.18 11.50
N PRO A 91 16.78 7.17 10.78
CA PRO A 91 15.94 6.13 10.21
C PRO A 91 15.38 5.20 11.31
N GLY A 92 14.16 4.70 11.08
CA GLY A 92 13.46 3.80 12.00
C GLY A 92 12.78 4.51 13.16
N PRO A 93 12.17 3.74 14.08
CA PRO A 93 11.43 4.27 15.22
C PRO A 93 12.35 4.81 16.33
N LEU A 94 12.02 5.98 16.87
CA LEU A 94 12.81 6.72 17.85
C LEU A 94 11.93 7.55 18.78
N VAL A 95 12.23 7.52 20.08
CA VAL A 95 11.62 8.41 21.08
C VAL A 95 12.18 9.82 20.92
N ILE A 96 11.32 10.82 20.71
CA ILE A 96 11.72 12.20 20.42
C ILE A 96 12.51 12.84 21.57
N GLU A 97 12.18 12.50 22.83
CA GLU A 97 12.91 12.97 24.01
C GLU A 97 14.39 12.53 24.05
N ARG A 98 14.83 11.61 23.18
CA ARG A 98 16.26 11.27 23.01
C ARG A 98 17.03 12.28 22.19
N LEU A 99 16.33 13.07 21.37
CA LEU A 99 16.92 14.07 20.48
C LEU A 99 16.88 15.47 21.09
N ILE A 100 15.81 15.79 21.82
CA ILE A 100 15.65 17.06 22.51
C ILE A 100 15.15 16.81 23.92
N ASP A 101 15.88 17.34 24.90
CA ASP A 101 15.48 17.26 26.31
C ASP A 101 14.13 17.96 26.52
N ARG A 102 13.31 17.40 27.41
CA ARG A 102 11.97 17.90 27.68
C ARG A 102 11.98 19.32 28.24
N ASN A 103 12.92 19.66 29.12
CA ASN A 103 13.01 21.01 29.68
C ASN A 103 13.46 22.00 28.61
N ALA A 104 14.40 21.60 27.75
CA ALA A 104 14.83 22.41 26.62
C ALA A 104 13.67 22.68 25.64
N LEU A 105 12.88 21.64 25.30
CA LEU A 105 11.70 21.79 24.46
C LEU A 105 10.66 22.72 25.10
N GLN A 106 10.42 22.59 26.40
CA GLN A 106 9.46 23.42 27.15
C GLN A 106 9.80 24.91 27.14
N CYS A 107 11.08 25.27 26.99
CA CYS A 107 11.53 26.65 26.89
C CYS A 107 11.39 27.26 25.47
N THR A 108 10.90 26.49 24.49
CA THR A 108 10.73 26.99 23.11
C THR A 108 9.36 27.63 22.91
N GLU A 109 9.30 28.62 22.03
CA GLU A 109 8.05 29.20 21.52
C GLU A 109 7.12 28.11 20.97
N TYR A 110 7.69 27.16 20.21
CA TYR A 110 6.94 26.04 19.65
C TYR A 110 6.22 25.22 20.72
N PHE A 111 6.84 24.99 21.88
CA PHE A 111 6.16 24.28 22.95
C PHE A 111 5.12 25.15 23.65
N ALA A 112 5.53 26.35 24.08
CA ALA A 112 4.68 27.22 24.91
C ALA A 112 3.41 27.66 24.17
N ASP A 113 3.55 28.08 22.92
CA ASP A 113 2.48 28.76 22.20
C ASP A 113 1.67 27.82 21.29
N PHE A 114 2.24 26.65 20.93
CA PHE A 114 1.58 25.66 20.08
C PHE A 114 1.32 24.33 20.78
N LEU A 115 2.35 23.57 21.15
CA LEU A 115 2.18 22.21 21.67
C LEU A 115 1.38 22.17 22.98
N ALA A 116 1.68 23.06 23.94
CA ALA A 116 0.99 23.12 25.21
C ALA A 116 -0.47 23.58 25.04
N ARG A 117 -0.71 24.58 24.18
CA ARG A 117 -2.05 25.12 23.91
C ARG A 117 -2.97 24.08 23.29
N TYR A 118 -2.48 23.33 22.31
CA TYR A 118 -3.24 22.26 21.66
C TYR A 118 -3.20 20.92 22.39
N LYS A 119 -2.48 20.83 23.52
CA LYS A 119 -2.23 19.58 24.27
C LYS A 119 -1.69 18.50 23.32
N VAL A 120 -0.59 18.80 22.66
CA VAL A 120 0.06 17.89 21.71
C VAL A 120 1.46 17.61 22.22
N TYR A 121 1.63 16.47 22.90
CA TYR A 121 2.91 16.07 23.46
C TYR A 121 3.60 15.07 22.52
N PRO A 122 4.80 15.37 22.00
CA PRO A 122 5.51 14.49 21.09
C PRO A 122 5.95 13.21 21.81
N GLY A 123 5.82 12.07 21.13
CA GLY A 123 6.17 10.76 21.66
C GLY A 123 7.27 10.07 20.87
N VAL A 124 6.85 9.29 19.88
CA VAL A 124 7.74 8.51 19.01
C VAL A 124 7.59 8.98 17.58
N SER A 125 8.71 9.09 16.88
CA SER A 125 8.73 9.29 15.44
C SER A 125 9.30 8.06 14.77
N MET A 126 8.90 7.80 13.53
CA MET A 126 9.49 6.75 12.72
C MET A 126 9.67 7.26 11.30
N TYR A 127 10.94 7.32 10.87
CA TYR A 127 11.31 7.75 9.53
C TYR A 127 11.68 6.54 8.68
N LEU A 128 10.90 6.28 7.62
CA LEU A 128 11.11 5.14 6.73
C LEU A 128 11.41 5.63 5.31
N GLU A 129 12.37 4.99 4.66
CA GLU A 129 12.64 5.19 3.24
C GLU A 129 12.11 3.99 2.46
N ASP A 130 11.31 4.25 1.43
CA ASP A 130 10.89 3.25 0.48
C ASP A 130 11.93 3.08 -0.65
N ALA A 131 11.89 1.96 -1.37
CA ALA A 131 12.81 1.59 -2.44
C ALA A 131 12.87 2.62 -3.58
N ASP A 132 11.79 3.37 -3.79
CA ASP A 132 11.70 4.44 -4.79
C ASP A 132 12.25 5.80 -4.31
N GLY A 133 12.88 5.86 -3.12
CA GLY A 133 13.45 7.08 -2.54
C GLY A 133 12.43 8.04 -1.92
N MET A 134 11.21 7.53 -1.67
CA MET A 134 10.15 8.23 -0.96
C MET A 134 10.38 8.12 0.54
N LEU A 135 10.20 9.22 1.26
CA LEU A 135 10.42 9.27 2.71
C LEU A 135 9.08 9.41 3.43
N LEU A 136 8.82 8.47 4.32
CA LEU A 136 7.61 8.36 5.13
C LEU A 136 7.94 8.77 6.56
N ASP A 137 7.33 9.86 7.02
CA ASP A 137 7.51 10.42 8.35
C ASP A 137 6.24 10.17 9.17
N TYR A 138 6.30 9.17 10.05
CA TYR A 138 5.25 8.85 11.00
C TYR A 138 5.58 9.51 12.34
N ARG A 139 4.64 10.28 12.89
CA ARG A 139 4.79 10.97 14.18
C ARG A 139 3.64 10.58 15.09
N PHE A 140 3.96 10.03 16.25
CA PHE A 140 3.00 9.62 17.26
C PHE A 140 3.20 10.49 18.49
N GLY A 141 2.13 11.19 18.88
CA GLY A 141 2.05 12.00 20.08
C GLY A 141 0.76 11.74 20.82
N THR A 142 0.56 12.46 21.90
CA THR A 142 -0.60 12.27 22.76
C THR A 142 -1.07 13.57 23.40
N SER A 143 -2.35 13.62 23.76
CA SER A 143 -2.90 14.70 24.57
C SER A 143 -2.72 14.53 26.08
N ASP A 144 -2.28 13.35 26.53
CA ASP A 144 -1.97 13.09 27.94
C ASP A 144 -0.54 13.54 28.30
N PRO A 145 -0.36 14.59 29.13
CA PRO A 145 0.98 15.04 29.55
C PRO A 145 1.72 14.03 30.46
N GLY A 146 1.00 13.07 31.03
CA GLY A 146 1.51 12.00 31.89
C GLY A 146 2.07 10.81 31.12
N LYS A 147 1.60 10.56 29.90
CA LYS A 147 2.09 9.45 29.07
C LYS A 147 3.59 9.61 28.78
N ARG A 148 4.30 8.48 28.88
CA ARG A 148 5.70 8.34 28.47
C ARG A 148 5.80 7.27 27.40
N PHE A 149 6.59 7.60 26.38
CA PHE A 149 6.94 6.70 25.30
C PHE A 149 8.32 6.11 25.57
N GLY A 150 8.53 4.84 25.25
CA GLY A 150 9.78 4.16 25.54
C GLY A 150 10.08 3.02 24.58
N GLU A 151 10.94 2.11 25.04
CA GLU A 151 11.38 0.93 24.28
C GLU A 151 10.21 0.03 23.84
N ARG A 152 9.09 0.03 24.58
CA ARG A 152 7.88 -0.71 24.18
C ARG A 152 7.35 -0.22 22.84
N GLU A 153 7.06 1.07 22.72
CA GLU A 153 6.50 1.64 21.50
C GLU A 153 7.50 1.57 20.33
N VAL A 154 8.79 1.72 20.60
CA VAL A 154 9.85 1.50 19.60
C VAL A 154 9.83 0.05 19.10
N THR A 155 9.71 -0.93 20.00
CA THR A 155 9.65 -2.36 19.62
C THR A 155 8.40 -2.65 18.78
N LEU A 156 7.23 -2.14 19.19
CA LEU A 156 5.98 -2.30 18.44
C LEU A 156 6.07 -1.72 17.04
N LEU A 157 6.59 -0.49 16.90
CA LEU A 157 6.76 0.15 15.60
C LEU A 157 7.82 -0.52 14.74
N THR A 158 8.89 -1.05 15.34
CA THR A 158 9.90 -1.85 14.63
C THR A 158 9.27 -3.10 14.01
N LEU A 159 8.38 -3.78 14.74
CA LEU A 159 7.65 -4.94 14.22
C LEU A 159 6.66 -4.55 13.11
N LEU A 160 6.04 -3.37 13.19
CA LEU A 160 5.07 -2.89 12.20
C LEU A 160 5.72 -2.28 10.95
N GLN A 161 6.96 -1.81 11.04
CA GLN A 161 7.70 -1.15 9.96
C GLN A 161 7.58 -1.85 8.59
N PRO A 162 7.86 -3.17 8.44
CA PRO A 162 7.75 -3.83 7.14
C PRO A 162 6.31 -3.87 6.60
N HIS A 163 5.30 -3.92 7.48
CA HIS A 163 3.90 -3.94 7.09
C HIS A 163 3.42 -2.57 6.63
N LEU A 164 3.91 -1.49 7.25
CA LEU A 164 3.61 -0.11 6.85
C LEU A 164 4.27 0.25 5.51
N LEU A 165 5.54 -0.15 5.31
CA LEU A 165 6.20 -0.02 4.00
C LEU A 165 5.43 -0.77 2.91
N ASN A 166 5.02 -2.01 3.18
CA ASN A 166 4.23 -2.78 2.23
C ASN A 166 2.88 -2.14 1.93
N ALA A 167 2.16 -1.65 2.95
CA ALA A 167 0.90 -0.93 2.77
C ALA A 167 1.07 0.32 1.91
N GLN A 168 2.13 1.09 2.13
CA GLN A 168 2.44 2.26 1.31
C GLN A 168 2.77 1.89 -0.14
N ARG A 169 3.52 0.81 -0.39
CA ARG A 169 3.78 0.30 -1.74
C ARG A 169 2.50 -0.13 -2.45
N LEU A 170 1.64 -0.88 -1.76
CA LEU A 170 0.34 -1.29 -2.29
C LEU A 170 -0.50 -0.06 -2.67
N ARG A 171 -0.51 0.97 -1.81
CA ARG A 171 -1.19 2.23 -2.07
C ARG A 171 -0.61 3.01 -3.24
N GLN A 172 0.71 3.12 -3.35
CA GLN A 172 1.36 3.80 -4.47
C GLN A 172 1.08 3.10 -5.79
N THR A 173 1.11 1.76 -5.79
CA THR A 173 0.73 0.97 -6.96
C THR A 173 -0.71 1.31 -7.34
N ALA A 174 -1.67 1.24 -6.41
CA ALA A 174 -3.06 1.63 -6.64
C ALA A 174 -3.25 3.11 -7.08
N ARG A 175 -2.42 4.04 -6.60
CA ARG A 175 -2.48 5.47 -6.99
C ARG A 175 -1.96 5.72 -8.40
N ILE A 176 -0.80 5.16 -8.75
CA ILE A 176 -0.24 5.22 -10.11
C ILE A 176 -1.26 4.65 -11.10
N GLU A 177 -1.94 3.59 -10.70
CA GLU A 177 -3.01 2.96 -11.48
C GLU A 177 -4.24 3.84 -11.65
N ARG A 178 -4.67 4.53 -10.57
CA ARG A 178 -5.77 5.50 -10.58
C ARG A 178 -5.45 6.70 -11.47
N GLU A 179 -4.25 7.26 -11.40
CA GLU A 179 -3.83 8.40 -12.23
C GLU A 179 -3.78 8.03 -13.72
N ALA A 180 -3.26 6.84 -14.05
CA ALA A 180 -3.30 6.30 -15.40
C ALA A 180 -4.74 6.04 -15.90
N ALA A 181 -5.64 5.63 -15.01
CA ALA A 181 -7.06 5.45 -15.32
C ALA A 181 -7.78 6.79 -15.61
N CYS A 182 -7.53 7.81 -14.79
CA CYS A 182 -8.17 9.12 -14.88
C CYS A 182 -7.64 9.99 -16.03
N ALA A 183 -6.35 9.87 -16.40
CA ALA A 183 -5.73 10.75 -17.39
C ALA A 183 -6.11 10.46 -18.84
N GLY A 184 -6.84 9.37 -19.14
CA GLY A 184 -7.19 8.98 -20.52
C GLY A 184 -5.99 8.66 -21.43
N ALA A 185 -4.76 8.83 -20.93
CA ALA A 185 -3.50 8.59 -21.60
C ALA A 185 -2.91 7.28 -21.09
N GLY A 186 -3.32 6.17 -21.71
CA GLY A 186 -2.82 4.82 -21.39
C GLY A 186 -3.53 4.21 -20.17
N GLY A 187 -4.70 3.61 -20.41
CA GLY A 187 -5.63 3.19 -19.38
C GLY A 187 -5.06 2.30 -18.27
N ALA A 188 -5.65 2.44 -17.07
CA ALA A 188 -5.44 1.68 -15.84
C ALA A 188 -4.68 0.37 -16.05
N CYS A 189 -3.54 0.14 -15.38
CA CYS A 189 -2.73 -1.04 -15.65
C CYS A 189 -3.36 -2.39 -15.22
N PHE A 190 -4.55 -2.37 -14.59
CA PHE A 190 -5.11 -3.48 -13.83
C PHE A 190 -6.61 -3.66 -14.11
N PRO A 191 -7.12 -4.90 -14.05
CA PRO A 191 -8.55 -5.18 -14.10
C PRO A 191 -9.32 -4.42 -13.02
N CYS A 192 -10.38 -3.70 -13.41
CA CYS A 192 -11.18 -2.87 -12.53
C CYS A 192 -12.68 -3.14 -12.69
N PHE A 193 -13.41 -3.11 -11.58
CA PHE A 193 -14.86 -3.23 -11.53
C PHE A 193 -15.49 -2.05 -10.78
N LEU A 194 -16.43 -1.36 -11.41
CA LEU A 194 -17.28 -0.39 -10.73
C LEU A 194 -18.53 -1.09 -10.20
N LEU A 195 -18.76 -0.97 -8.89
CA LEU A 195 -19.92 -1.51 -8.20
C LEU A 195 -20.82 -0.34 -7.79
N VAL A 196 -22.04 -0.31 -8.32
CA VAL A 196 -23.05 0.70 -7.98
C VAL A 196 -24.25 -0.04 -7.41
N GLY A 197 -24.79 0.46 -6.29
CA GLY A 197 -25.93 -0.17 -5.62
C GLY A 197 -27.07 -0.52 -6.60
N GLY A 198 -27.49 -1.78 -6.59
CA GLY A 198 -28.57 -2.29 -7.46
C GLY A 198 -28.19 -2.57 -8.92
N ARG A 199 -26.94 -2.35 -9.32
CA ARG A 199 -26.43 -2.68 -10.66
C ARG A 199 -25.44 -3.85 -10.59
N PRO A 200 -25.35 -4.69 -11.64
CA PRO A 200 -24.30 -5.70 -11.72
C PRO A 200 -22.91 -5.04 -11.75
N PRO A 201 -21.84 -5.74 -11.31
CA PRO A 201 -20.47 -5.25 -11.43
C PRO A 201 -20.15 -4.81 -12.87
N GLN A 202 -19.63 -3.60 -13.03
CA GLN A 202 -19.30 -3.04 -14.33
C GLN A 202 -17.79 -3.15 -14.58
N PRO A 203 -17.33 -4.12 -15.39
CA PRO A 203 -15.91 -4.30 -15.68
C PRO A 203 -15.40 -3.24 -16.66
N ASP A 204 -14.15 -2.83 -16.48
CA ASP A 204 -13.39 -2.10 -17.49
C ASP A 204 -12.88 -3.06 -18.61
N ARG A 205 -12.16 -2.51 -19.60
CA ARG A 205 -11.61 -3.32 -20.70
C ARG A 205 -10.65 -4.41 -20.21
N ARG A 206 -9.85 -4.16 -19.17
CA ARG A 206 -8.91 -5.15 -18.65
C ARG A 206 -9.59 -6.20 -17.79
N ALA A 207 -10.62 -5.83 -17.03
CA ALA A 207 -11.49 -6.77 -16.34
C ALA A 207 -12.24 -7.67 -17.32
N LEU A 208 -12.73 -7.14 -18.44
CA LEU A 208 -13.31 -7.96 -19.51
C LEU A 208 -12.29 -8.95 -20.07
N ALA A 209 -11.05 -8.52 -20.32
CA ALA A 209 -9.99 -9.39 -20.80
C ALA A 209 -9.60 -10.48 -19.78
N LEU A 210 -9.50 -10.13 -18.49
CA LEU A 210 -9.28 -11.08 -17.41
C LEU A 210 -10.42 -12.09 -17.37
N MET A 211 -11.68 -11.62 -17.30
CA MET A 211 -12.87 -12.47 -17.22
C MET A 211 -13.00 -13.41 -18.40
N ALA A 212 -12.61 -12.99 -19.61
CA ALA A 212 -12.60 -13.84 -20.79
C ALA A 212 -11.63 -15.02 -20.67
N GLY A 213 -10.54 -14.86 -19.90
CA GLY A 213 -9.56 -15.91 -19.62
C GLY A 213 -9.95 -16.85 -18.48
N LEU A 214 -10.95 -16.50 -17.67
CA LEU A 214 -11.43 -17.31 -16.55
C LEU A 214 -12.39 -18.40 -17.01
N ASP A 215 -12.32 -19.55 -16.36
CA ASP A 215 -13.36 -20.57 -16.50
C ASP A 215 -14.69 -20.11 -15.84
N ALA A 216 -15.76 -20.89 -16.06
CA ALA A 216 -17.08 -20.54 -15.55
C ALA A 216 -17.12 -20.44 -14.01
N HIS A 217 -16.42 -21.34 -13.32
CA HIS A 217 -16.41 -21.41 -11.87
C HIS A 217 -15.62 -20.25 -11.26
N GLU A 218 -14.44 -19.95 -11.81
CA GLU A 218 -13.62 -18.80 -11.43
C GLU A 218 -14.37 -17.48 -11.63
N ARG A 219 -15.10 -17.35 -12.75
CA ARG A 219 -15.88 -16.16 -13.07
C ARG A 219 -17.04 -15.96 -12.11
N GLU A 220 -17.81 -17.01 -11.82
CA GLU A 220 -18.89 -16.95 -10.82
C GLU A 220 -18.34 -16.61 -9.44
N ALA A 221 -17.22 -17.22 -9.05
CA ALA A 221 -16.56 -16.96 -7.78
C ALA A 221 -16.06 -15.51 -7.64
N LEU A 222 -15.59 -14.89 -8.73
CA LEU A 222 -15.22 -13.48 -8.75
C LEU A 222 -16.46 -12.57 -8.63
N LEU A 223 -17.52 -12.86 -9.39
CA LEU A 223 -18.75 -12.07 -9.39
C LEU A 223 -19.46 -12.12 -8.03
N ASP A 224 -19.50 -13.28 -7.37
CA ASP A 224 -20.06 -13.43 -6.01
C ASP A 224 -19.29 -12.57 -5.00
N ARG A 225 -17.95 -12.58 -5.05
CA ARG A 225 -17.11 -11.74 -4.20
C ARG A 225 -17.38 -10.26 -4.46
N LEU A 226 -17.41 -9.83 -5.71
CA LEU A 226 -17.71 -8.44 -6.08
C LEU A 226 -19.10 -8.01 -5.60
N ALA A 227 -20.11 -8.87 -5.72
CA ALA A 227 -21.46 -8.59 -5.22
C ALA A 227 -21.46 -8.39 -3.69
N ARG A 228 -20.74 -9.25 -2.95
CA ARG A 228 -20.60 -9.12 -1.48
C ARG A 228 -19.84 -7.85 -1.08
N ILE A 229 -18.79 -7.48 -1.81
CA ILE A 229 -18.06 -6.20 -1.61
C ILE A 229 -19.01 -5.02 -1.81
N GLY A 230 -19.81 -5.03 -2.88
CA GLY A 230 -20.80 -3.99 -3.18
C GLY A 230 -21.90 -3.88 -2.12
N ALA A 231 -22.28 -5.00 -1.50
CA ALA A 231 -23.24 -5.05 -0.40
C ALA A 231 -22.65 -4.65 0.97
N GLY A 232 -21.33 -4.39 1.04
CA GLY A 232 -20.65 -4.10 2.32
C GLY A 232 -20.51 -5.32 3.24
N ALA A 233 -20.70 -6.53 2.72
CA ALA A 233 -20.55 -7.75 3.51
C ALA A 233 -19.06 -8.07 3.74
N PRO A 234 -18.69 -8.62 4.91
CA PRO A 234 -17.32 -9.08 5.14
C PRO A 234 -16.97 -10.21 4.16
N VAL A 235 -15.85 -10.08 3.45
CA VAL A 235 -15.37 -11.03 2.45
C VAL A 235 -13.84 -10.97 2.36
N GLN A 236 -13.20 -12.08 2.03
CA GLN A 236 -11.76 -12.07 1.79
C GLN A 236 -11.42 -11.26 0.53
N LEU A 237 -10.51 -10.30 0.68
CA LEU A 237 -10.02 -9.46 -0.42
C LEU A 237 -8.86 -10.11 -1.19
N HIS A 238 -8.85 -11.44 -1.25
CA HIS A 238 -7.87 -12.23 -1.99
C HIS A 238 -8.62 -13.23 -2.87
N TRP A 239 -8.24 -13.32 -4.14
CA TRP A 239 -8.84 -14.25 -5.10
C TRP A 239 -7.88 -14.56 -6.23
N ASN A 240 -7.64 -15.85 -6.48
CA ASN A 240 -6.86 -16.36 -7.63
C ASN A 240 -5.51 -15.65 -7.87
N GLY A 241 -4.74 -15.37 -6.80
CA GLY A 241 -3.46 -14.67 -6.89
C GLY A 241 -3.55 -13.14 -7.01
N PHE A 242 -4.77 -12.58 -6.94
CA PHE A 242 -5.04 -11.15 -6.89
C PHE A 242 -5.49 -10.71 -5.50
N ASN A 243 -5.07 -9.51 -5.11
CA ASN A 243 -5.68 -8.75 -4.03
C ASN A 243 -6.75 -7.82 -4.62
N LEU A 244 -7.90 -7.76 -3.96
CA LEU A 244 -9.01 -6.91 -4.34
C LEU A 244 -8.92 -5.62 -3.52
N CYS A 245 -8.43 -4.54 -4.14
CA CYS A 245 -8.40 -3.21 -3.54
C CYS A 245 -9.77 -2.57 -3.72
N VAL A 246 -10.44 -2.23 -2.61
CA VAL A 246 -11.79 -1.64 -2.64
C VAL A 246 -11.71 -0.18 -2.25
N GLU A 247 -12.03 0.69 -3.19
CA GLU A 247 -12.24 2.12 -2.97
C GLU A 247 -13.73 2.36 -2.76
N ARG A 248 -14.12 2.95 -1.63
CA ARG A 248 -15.52 3.28 -1.32
C ARG A 248 -15.67 4.79 -1.28
N ALA A 249 -16.70 5.33 -1.92
CA ALA A 249 -17.06 6.73 -1.76
C ALA A 249 -18.46 6.87 -1.13
N PRO A 250 -18.64 7.84 -0.21
CA PRO A 250 -19.85 7.93 0.60
C PRO A 250 -21.12 8.29 -0.18
N ARG A 251 -21.03 8.81 -1.42
CA ARG A 251 -22.14 9.00 -2.38
C ARG A 251 -21.62 9.50 -3.73
N GLY A 252 -22.09 8.90 -4.83
CA GLY A 252 -21.87 9.42 -6.19
C GLY A 252 -22.85 10.55 -6.54
N ALA A 253 -22.74 11.10 -7.76
CA ALA A 253 -23.67 12.11 -8.29
C ALA A 253 -25.16 11.67 -8.23
N ASP A 254 -25.40 10.36 -8.25
CA ASP A 254 -26.70 9.72 -8.26
C ASP A 254 -27.26 9.45 -6.85
N GLY A 255 -26.53 9.81 -5.79
CA GLY A 255 -26.94 9.58 -4.38
C GLY A 255 -26.80 8.14 -3.89
N LEU A 256 -26.38 7.21 -4.75
CA LEU A 256 -26.11 5.81 -4.39
C LEU A 256 -24.66 5.61 -3.91
N PRO A 257 -24.43 4.68 -2.97
CA PRO A 257 -23.08 4.24 -2.64
C PRO A 257 -22.47 3.54 -3.86
N TRP A 258 -21.22 3.87 -4.15
CA TRP A 258 -20.43 3.16 -5.14
C TRP A 258 -19.11 2.73 -4.53
N CYS A 259 -18.59 1.62 -5.02
CA CYS A 259 -17.24 1.20 -4.75
C CYS A 259 -16.56 0.71 -6.03
N GLN A 260 -15.25 0.96 -6.12
CA GLN A 260 -14.43 0.55 -7.23
C GLN A 260 -13.46 -0.52 -6.73
N VAL A 261 -13.38 -1.63 -7.45
CA VAL A 261 -12.58 -2.79 -7.07
C VAL A 261 -11.50 -3.03 -8.11
N TYR A 262 -10.24 -2.92 -7.70
CA TYR A 262 -9.08 -3.19 -8.54
C TYR A 262 -8.50 -4.56 -8.16
N LEU A 263 -8.12 -5.38 -9.15
CA LEU A 263 -7.47 -6.67 -8.92
C LEU A 263 -5.96 -6.52 -9.15
N LEU A 264 -5.15 -6.58 -8.09
CA LEU A 264 -3.70 -6.45 -8.14
C LEU A 264 -3.04 -7.81 -7.90
N ALA A 265 -2.22 -8.30 -8.82
CA ALA A 265 -1.51 -9.55 -8.60
C ALA A 265 -0.46 -9.38 -7.50
N HIS A 266 -0.58 -10.12 -6.39
CA HIS A 266 0.26 -9.90 -5.20
C HIS A 266 1.57 -10.71 -5.20
N THR A 267 1.68 -11.73 -6.05
CA THR A 267 2.87 -12.58 -6.13
C THR A 267 3.71 -12.23 -7.35
N VAL A 268 4.88 -11.63 -7.14
CA VAL A 268 5.86 -11.36 -8.20
C VAL A 268 6.21 -12.67 -8.93
N GLY A 269 6.20 -12.63 -10.26
CA GLY A 269 6.48 -13.80 -11.10
C GLY A 269 5.34 -14.83 -11.19
N SER A 270 4.18 -14.56 -10.59
CA SER A 270 2.96 -15.34 -10.88
C SER A 270 2.45 -15.07 -12.29
N ALA A 271 1.66 -16.00 -12.83
CA ALA A 271 1.02 -15.81 -14.14
C ALA A 271 0.17 -14.54 -14.19
N ALA A 272 -0.59 -14.25 -13.12
CA ALA A 272 -1.38 -13.04 -12.96
C ALA A 272 -0.51 -11.76 -13.00
N TRP A 273 0.60 -11.77 -12.28
CA TRP A 273 1.53 -10.63 -12.24
C TRP A 273 2.22 -10.40 -13.59
N LEU A 274 2.60 -11.48 -14.28
CA LEU A 274 3.22 -11.42 -15.61
C LEU A 274 2.25 -10.87 -16.67
N GLN A 275 0.97 -11.25 -16.60
CA GLN A 275 -0.08 -10.70 -17.44
C GLN A 275 -0.24 -9.19 -17.23
N GLN A 276 -0.29 -8.74 -15.98
CA GLN A 276 -0.44 -7.33 -15.65
C GLN A 276 0.80 -6.50 -16.00
N ARG A 277 2.00 -7.01 -15.68
CA ARG A 277 3.26 -6.26 -15.79
C ARG A 277 3.78 -6.17 -17.23
N PHE A 278 3.59 -7.23 -18.02
CA PHE A 278 4.18 -7.36 -19.36
C PHE A 278 3.13 -7.54 -20.47
N GLY A 279 1.83 -7.39 -20.15
CA GLY A 279 0.76 -7.59 -21.13
C GLY A 279 0.75 -9.00 -21.72
N MET A 280 1.19 -10.00 -20.95
CA MET A 280 1.13 -11.40 -21.37
C MET A 280 -0.32 -11.85 -21.48
N THR A 281 -0.60 -12.74 -22.43
CA THR A 281 -1.87 -13.48 -22.47
C THR A 281 -1.92 -14.48 -21.31
N PRO A 282 -3.11 -15.02 -20.95
CA PRO A 282 -3.22 -16.03 -19.89
C PRO A 282 -2.24 -17.20 -20.06
N ARG A 283 -2.16 -17.77 -21.28
CA ARG A 283 -1.25 -18.88 -21.57
C ARG A 283 0.22 -18.49 -21.59
N GLU A 284 0.58 -17.28 -22.02
CA GLU A 284 1.96 -16.81 -21.91
C GLU A 284 2.38 -16.63 -20.44
N GLY A 285 1.50 -16.07 -19.60
CA GLY A 285 1.75 -15.90 -18.17
C GLY A 285 1.94 -17.24 -17.45
N GLU A 286 1.10 -18.23 -17.72
CA GLU A 286 1.24 -19.59 -17.18
C GLU A 286 2.52 -20.28 -17.63
N VAL A 287 2.84 -20.21 -18.93
CA VAL A 287 4.09 -20.77 -19.47
C VAL A 287 5.27 -20.12 -18.79
N CYS A 288 5.33 -18.78 -18.75
CA CYS A 288 6.41 -18.04 -18.09
C CYS A 288 6.52 -18.36 -16.58
N HIS A 289 5.40 -18.50 -15.88
CA HIS A 289 5.39 -18.90 -14.48
C HIS A 289 6.03 -20.29 -14.28
N LEU A 290 5.69 -21.27 -15.13
CA LEU A 290 6.33 -22.58 -15.08
C LEU A 290 7.81 -22.55 -15.51
N MET A 291 8.18 -21.63 -16.41
CA MET A 291 9.58 -21.39 -16.77
C MET A 291 10.39 -20.89 -15.56
N LEU A 292 9.84 -19.97 -14.78
CA LEU A 292 10.43 -19.46 -13.53
C LEU A 292 10.57 -20.54 -12.46
N GLN A 293 9.67 -21.52 -12.43
CA GLN A 293 9.77 -22.70 -11.57
C GLN A 293 10.81 -23.73 -12.04
N GLY A 294 11.57 -23.44 -13.11
CA GLY A 294 12.60 -24.33 -13.64
C GLY A 294 12.07 -25.56 -14.39
N ARG A 295 10.77 -25.61 -14.72
CA ARG A 295 10.22 -26.70 -15.54
C ARG A 295 10.83 -26.67 -16.93
N SER A 296 11.01 -27.82 -17.58
CA SER A 296 11.38 -27.90 -19.01
C SER A 296 10.15 -27.75 -19.91
N ASP A 297 10.34 -27.42 -21.18
CA ASP A 297 9.22 -27.27 -22.14
C ASP A 297 8.36 -28.55 -22.27
N LYS A 298 8.97 -29.73 -22.12
CA LYS A 298 8.24 -31.01 -22.07
C LYS A 298 7.37 -31.14 -20.82
N GLN A 299 7.90 -30.73 -19.66
CA GLN A 299 7.14 -30.72 -18.41
C GLN A 299 6.01 -29.68 -18.44
N ILE A 300 6.25 -28.52 -19.06
CA ILE A 300 5.22 -27.49 -19.26
C ILE A 300 4.12 -28.00 -20.18
N ALA A 301 4.48 -28.66 -21.29
CA ALA A 301 3.53 -29.24 -22.22
C ALA A 301 2.59 -30.24 -21.52
N LEU A 302 3.17 -31.10 -20.68
CA LEU A 302 2.42 -32.05 -19.85
C LEU A 302 1.52 -31.33 -18.85
N ALA A 303 2.05 -30.35 -18.11
CA ALA A 303 1.32 -29.61 -17.08
C ALA A 303 0.11 -28.85 -17.64
N LEU A 304 0.26 -28.23 -18.80
CA LEU A 304 -0.78 -27.42 -19.45
C LEU A 304 -1.63 -28.22 -20.45
N ARG A 305 -1.33 -29.51 -20.65
CA ARG A 305 -2.01 -30.41 -21.61
C ARG A 305 -2.05 -29.83 -23.04
N ILE A 306 -0.93 -29.27 -23.49
CA ILE A 306 -0.74 -28.73 -24.84
C ILE A 306 0.47 -29.37 -25.52
N SER A 307 0.63 -29.17 -26.83
CA SER A 307 1.78 -29.73 -27.55
C SER A 307 3.10 -29.07 -27.15
N TYR A 308 4.21 -29.83 -27.21
CA TYR A 308 5.56 -29.30 -27.01
C TYR A 308 5.87 -28.11 -27.93
N TRP A 309 5.41 -28.16 -29.18
CA TRP A 309 5.59 -27.07 -30.15
C TRP A 309 4.81 -25.81 -29.76
N THR A 310 3.62 -25.97 -29.21
CA THR A 310 2.82 -24.86 -28.66
C THR A 310 3.54 -24.18 -27.51
N VAL A 311 4.16 -24.96 -26.60
CA VAL A 311 4.99 -24.40 -25.51
C VAL A 311 6.15 -23.60 -26.06
N ARG A 312 6.89 -24.12 -27.06
CA ARG A 312 8.00 -23.38 -27.66
C ARG A 312 7.57 -22.05 -28.29
N ALA A 313 6.41 -22.05 -28.96
CA ALA A 313 5.85 -20.82 -29.53
C ALA A 313 5.49 -19.80 -28.45
N HIS A 314 4.87 -20.21 -27.35
CA HIS A 314 4.61 -19.33 -26.21
C HIS A 314 5.89 -18.85 -25.53
N ALA A 315 6.87 -19.74 -25.34
CA ALA A 315 8.16 -19.40 -24.74
C ALA A 315 8.92 -18.33 -25.55
N GLY A 316 8.88 -18.41 -26.89
CA GLY A 316 9.42 -17.35 -27.75
C GLY A 316 8.77 -15.99 -27.48
N ARG A 317 7.43 -15.92 -27.53
CA ARG A 317 6.68 -14.68 -27.23
C ARG A 317 6.92 -14.16 -25.82
N VAL A 318 7.10 -15.06 -24.84
CA VAL A 318 7.43 -14.69 -23.46
C VAL A 318 8.80 -14.01 -23.40
N LEU A 319 9.82 -14.58 -24.05
CA LEU A 319 11.16 -14.00 -24.10
C LEU A 319 11.13 -12.62 -24.78
N ASP A 320 10.40 -12.51 -25.89
CA ASP A 320 10.22 -11.24 -26.62
C ASP A 320 9.55 -10.16 -25.74
N LYS A 321 8.45 -10.51 -25.05
CA LYS A 321 7.73 -9.58 -24.15
C LYS A 321 8.53 -9.17 -22.92
N LEU A 322 9.42 -10.03 -22.46
CA LEU A 322 10.34 -9.73 -21.36
C LEU A 322 11.59 -8.96 -21.83
N GLY A 323 11.83 -8.88 -23.13
CA GLY A 323 13.03 -8.27 -23.71
C GLY A 323 14.31 -9.02 -23.35
N VAL A 324 14.24 -10.36 -23.23
CA VAL A 324 15.39 -11.18 -22.85
C VAL A 324 15.71 -12.25 -23.89
N GLU A 325 16.99 -12.51 -24.10
CA GLU A 325 17.46 -13.44 -25.14
C GLU A 325 17.50 -14.91 -24.68
N SER A 326 17.33 -15.18 -23.39
CA SER A 326 17.43 -16.54 -22.86
C SER A 326 16.53 -16.80 -21.66
N ARG A 327 16.15 -18.08 -21.51
CA ARG A 327 15.33 -18.57 -20.39
C ARG A 327 15.93 -18.26 -19.02
N SER A 328 17.25 -18.34 -18.87
CA SER A 328 17.94 -18.05 -17.61
C SER A 328 17.86 -16.57 -17.21
N ALA A 329 17.66 -15.66 -18.17
CA ALA A 329 17.52 -14.23 -17.93
C ALA A 329 16.12 -13.82 -17.43
N ILE A 330 15.11 -14.69 -17.57
CA ILE A 330 13.71 -14.41 -17.15
C ILE A 330 13.64 -14.02 -15.67
N GLY A 331 14.31 -14.76 -14.78
CA GLY A 331 14.28 -14.47 -13.34
C GLY A 331 14.81 -13.07 -13.01
N ARG A 332 15.90 -12.65 -13.67
CA ARG A 332 16.46 -11.30 -13.51
C ARG A 332 15.52 -10.22 -14.04
N ALA A 333 14.88 -10.43 -15.20
CA ALA A 333 13.93 -9.49 -15.76
C ALA A 333 12.72 -9.29 -14.84
N VAL A 334 12.19 -10.39 -14.28
CA VAL A 334 11.08 -10.36 -13.32
C VAL A 334 11.45 -9.59 -12.04
N LEU A 335 12.61 -9.89 -11.45
CA LEU A 335 13.08 -9.19 -10.24
C LEU A 335 13.35 -7.70 -10.48
N SER A 336 13.90 -7.35 -11.65
CA SER A 336 14.14 -5.95 -12.02
C SER A 336 12.83 -5.18 -12.21
N ALA A 337 11.81 -5.84 -12.77
CA ALA A 337 10.50 -5.25 -13.01
C ALA A 337 9.62 -5.16 -11.75
N SER A 338 9.92 -5.93 -10.69
CA SER A 338 9.26 -5.76 -9.38
C SER A 338 9.72 -4.55 -8.58
N GLY A 339 10.89 -3.98 -8.89
CA GLY A 339 11.43 -2.78 -8.24
C GLY A 339 11.20 -1.47 -9.02
N ARG A 340 10.51 -1.52 -10.16
CA ARG A 340 10.12 -0.32 -10.93
C ARG A 340 8.61 -0.29 -11.02
N GLY A 341 7.97 0.86 -10.77
CA GLY A 341 6.55 1.04 -11.05
C GLY A 341 6.20 0.79 -12.53
N PRO A 342 4.94 0.47 -12.87
CA PRO A 342 4.51 0.29 -14.25
C PRO A 342 4.46 1.64 -14.96
N GLY A 343 5.57 2.01 -15.63
CA GLY A 343 5.67 3.26 -16.38
C GLY A 343 7.11 3.71 -16.69
N GLY A 344 8.13 3.11 -16.06
CA GLY A 344 9.53 3.38 -16.39
C GLY A 344 9.96 2.70 -17.70
N SER A 345 9.51 3.20 -18.85
CA SER A 345 10.17 2.94 -20.13
C SER A 345 11.50 3.69 -20.17
N GLY A 346 12.60 2.94 -20.29
CA GLY A 346 13.86 3.45 -20.84
C GLY A 346 13.85 3.33 -22.35
#